data_AF-A0A2D3D7Z6-F1
#
_entry.id   AF-A0A2D3D7Z6-F1
#
_cell.length_a   1.000
_cell.length_b   1.000
_cell.length_c   1.000
_cell.angle_alpha   90.00
_cell.angle_beta   90.00
_cell.angle_gamma   90.00
#
_symmetry.space_group_name_H-M   'P 1'
#
loop_
_entity.id
_entity.type
_entity.pdbx_description
1 polymer ?
#
loop_
_entity_poly.entity_id
_entity_poly.type
_entity_poly.pdbx_seq_one_letter_code
_entity_poly.pdbx_strand_id
1 'polypeptide(L)' 'MRVWVRAALIRALKTMAQAAIGVLGTGAIGLMQADWANVLSISLMGGVLSLLTSIAGIPEVDDGSSLASIADSTK' A
#
# COMPACT_ATOMS: atom_id res chain seq x y z
N MET A 1 9.00 12.23 10.54
CA MET A 1 7.71 12.22 9.81
C MET A 1 7.83 12.08 8.28
N ARG A 2 8.61 12.90 7.57
CA ARG A 2 8.67 12.87 6.08
C ARG A 2 9.10 11.53 5.48
N VAL A 3 10.05 10.84 6.12
CA VAL A 3 10.54 9.52 5.67
C VAL A 3 9.46 8.45 5.86
N TRP A 4 8.79 8.45 7.02
CA TRP A 4 7.67 7.53 7.30
C TRP A 4 6.54 7.66 6.29
N VAL A 5 6.08 8.89 6.01
CA VAL A 5 4.99 9.12 5.04
C VAL A 5 5.38 8.63 3.65
N ARG A 6 6.63 8.88 3.23
CA ARG A 6 7.13 8.37 1.94
C ARG A 6 7.16 6.86 1.88
N ALA A 7 7.65 6.19 2.94
CA ALA A 7 7.70 4.73 2.98
C ALA A 7 6.29 4.10 3.01
N ALA A 8 5.36 4.66 3.78
CA ALA A 8 3.96 4.24 3.83
C ALA A 8 3.31 4.28 2.45
N LEU A 9 3.52 5.38 1.73
CA LEU A 9 2.99 5.58 0.38
C LEU A 9 3.63 4.63 -0.63
N ILE A 10 4.95 4.42 -0.56
CA ILE A 10 5.65 3.46 -1.42
C ILE A 10 5.13 2.04 -1.18
N ARG A 11 4.93 1.64 0.08
CA ARG A 11 4.39 0.33 0.46
C ARG A 11 2.96 0.18 -0.04
N ALA A 12 2.11 1.19 0.15
CA ALA A 12 0.75 1.19 -0.35
C ALA A 12 0.69 1.07 -1.88
N LEU A 13 1.53 1.82 -2.61
CA LEU A 13 1.58 1.74 -4.06
C LEU A 13 2.04 0.36 -4.54
N LYS A 14 3.03 -0.25 -3.87
CA LYS A 14 3.43 -1.63 -4.14
C LYS A 14 2.28 -2.61 -3.91
N THR A 15 1.54 -2.46 -2.81
CA THR A 15 0.37 -3.29 -2.52
C THR A 15 -0.73 -3.12 -3.57
N MET A 16 -1.00 -1.89 -4.02
CA MET A 16 -1.95 -1.59 -5.10
C MET A 16 -1.58 -2.30 -6.40
N ALA A 17 -0.29 -2.26 -6.77
CA ALA A 17 0.23 -2.94 -7.96
C ALA A 17 0.13 -4.47 -7.84
N GLN A 18 0.50 -5.03 -6.69
CA GLN A 18 0.39 -6.48 -6.43
C GLN A 18 -1.06 -6.95 -6.47
N ALA A 19 -1.99 -6.18 -5.89
CA ALA A 19 -3.41 -6.45 -5.95
C ALA A 19 -3.94 -6.40 -7.40
N ALA A 20 -3.51 -5.41 -8.20
CA ALA A 20 -3.88 -5.33 -9.62
C ALA A 20 -3.43 -6.58 -10.39
N ILE A 21 -2.16 -6.99 -10.19
CA ILE A 21 -1.59 -8.16 -10.85
C ILE A 21 -2.36 -9.43 -10.47
N GLY A 22 -2.77 -9.56 -9.20
CA GLY A 22 -3.57 -10.69 -8.74
C GLY A 22 -4.90 -10.81 -9.48
N VAL A 23 -5.63 -9.70 -9.64
CA VAL A 23 -6.93 -9.68 -10.34
C VAL A 23 -6.78 -9.92 -11.84
N LEU A 24 -5.73 -9.37 -12.45
CA LEU A 24 -5.43 -9.58 -13.86
C LEU A 24 -5.02 -11.05 -14.14
N GLY A 25 -4.31 -11.69 -13.20
CA GLY A 25 -3.82 -13.06 -13.34
C GLY A 25 -4.88 -14.16 -13.24
N THR A 26 -6.08 -13.87 -12.71
CA THR A 26 -7.12 -14.88 -12.48
C THR A 26 -8.04 -15.17 -13.67
N GLY A 27 -7.93 -14.43 -14.79
CA GLY A 27 -8.79 -14.69 -15.94
C GLY A 27 -8.80 -13.64 -17.07
N ALA A 28 -8.03 -12.55 -16.96
CA ALA A 28 -7.94 -11.58 -18.04
C ALA A 28 -6.87 -12.00 -19.05
N ILE A 29 -7.29 -12.68 -20.13
CA ILE A 29 -6.40 -13.16 -21.20
C ILE A 29 -6.03 -12.01 -22.17
N GLY A 30 -6.79 -10.91 -22.19
CA GLY A 30 -6.54 -9.74 -23.04
C GLY A 30 -6.91 -8.41 -22.38
N LEU A 31 -6.19 -7.34 -22.77
CA LEU A 31 -6.34 -5.98 -22.21
C LEU A 31 -7.77 -5.42 -22.29
N MET A 32 -8.52 -5.80 -23.32
CA MET A 32 -9.89 -5.33 -23.54
C MET A 32 -10.95 -6.16 -22.79
N GLN A 33 -10.59 -7.34 -22.30
CA GLN A 33 -11.47 -8.21 -21.50
C GLN A 33 -11.27 -8.03 -20.00
N ALA A 34 -10.20 -7.34 -19.60
CA ALA A 34 -9.96 -7.01 -18.21
C ALA A 34 -11.06 -6.09 -17.69
N ASP A 35 -11.70 -6.47 -16.59
CA ASP A 35 -12.62 -5.59 -15.85
C ASP A 35 -11.80 -4.54 -15.09
N TRP A 36 -11.48 -3.44 -15.77
CA TRP A 36 -10.69 -2.35 -15.24
C TRP A 36 -11.33 -1.67 -14.03
N ALA A 37 -12.66 -1.67 -13.93
CA ALA A 37 -13.35 -1.13 -12.78
C ALA A 37 -13.10 -2.00 -11.54
N ASN A 38 -13.19 -3.33 -11.71
CA ASN A 38 -12.88 -4.27 -10.63
C ASN A 38 -11.39 -4.25 -10.24
N VAL A 39 -10.48 -4.19 -11.23
CA VAL A 39 -9.02 -4.07 -10.97
C VAL A 39 -8.73 -2.82 -10.14
N LEU A 40 -9.26 -1.66 -10.53
CA LEU A 40 -9.07 -0.42 -9.79
C LEU A 40 -9.63 -0.49 -8.37
N SER A 41 -10.83 -1.06 -8.20
CA SER A 41 -11.50 -1.23 -6.91
C SER A 41 -10.65 -2.05 -5.94
N ILE A 42 -10.17 -3.22 -6.38
CA ILE A 42 -9.38 -4.14 -5.55
C ILE A 42 -8.00 -3.55 -5.26
N SER A 43 -7.37 -2.89 -6.23
CA SER A 43 -6.11 -2.17 -6.01
C SER A 43 -6.25 -1.08 -4.94
N LEU A 44 -7.29 -0.24 -5.04
CA LEU A 44 -7.55 0.81 -4.06
C LEU A 44 -7.77 0.23 -2.66
N MET A 45 -8.56 -0.84 -2.54
CA MET A 45 -8.76 -1.54 -1.27
C MET A 45 -7.44 -2.04 -0.68
N GLY A 46 -6.59 -2.68 -1.48
CA GLY A 46 -5.26 -3.13 -1.06
C GLY A 46 -4.37 -1.97 -0.59
N GLY A 47 -4.42 -0.83 -1.28
CA GLY A 47 -3.71 0.38 -0.86
C GLY A 47 -4.22 0.95 0.47
N VAL A 48 -5.54 1.03 0.67
CA VAL A 48 -6.14 1.48 1.93
C VAL A 48 -5.73 0.57 3.09
N LEU A 49 -5.83 -0.75 2.91
CA LEU A 49 -5.39 -1.72 3.93
C LEU A 49 -3.88 -1.59 4.22
N SER A 50 -3.06 -1.33 3.19
CA SER A 50 -1.63 -1.07 3.37
C SER A 50 -1.38 0.21 4.18
N LEU A 51 -2.11 1.29 3.91
CA LEU A 51 -1.99 2.51 4.72
C LEU A 51 -2.46 2.31 6.16
N LEU A 52 -3.57 1.60 6.39
CA LEU A 52 -4.06 1.30 7.73
C LEU A 52 -3.08 0.42 8.51
N THR A 53 -2.50 -0.60 7.86
CA THR A 53 -1.49 -1.46 8.51
C THR A 53 -0.19 -0.71 8.79
N SER A 54 0.16 0.30 7.98
CA SER A 54 1.34 1.14 8.22
C SER A 54 1.24 1.93 9.52
N ILE A 55 0.02 2.20 10.02
CA ILE A 55 -0.19 2.88 11.30
C ILE A 55 0.38 2.03 12.46
N ALA A 56 0.27 0.71 12.37
CA ALA A 56 0.83 -0.21 13.36
C ALA A 56 2.37 -0.26 13.33
N GLY A 57 2.99 0.25 12.27
CA GLY A 57 4.44 0.30 12.09
C GLY A 57 4.83 0.04 10.64
N ILE A 58 5.99 0.56 10.25
CA ILE A 58 6.59 0.33 8.93
C ILE A 58 8.04 -0.11 9.17
N PRO A 59 8.40 -1.37 8.89
CA PRO A 59 9.76 -1.86 9.13
C PRO A 59 10.82 -1.18 8.25
N GLU A 60 10.42 -0.57 7.13
CA GLU A 60 11.32 0.13 6.20
C GLU A 60 11.81 1.51 6.69
N VAL A 61 11.35 2.00 7.87
CA VAL A 61 11.77 3.29 8.42
C VAL A 61 12.14 3.12 9.89
N ASP A 62 13.37 3.55 10.23
CA ASP A 62 13.79 3.85 11.59
C ASP A 62 13.72 2.62 12.54
N ASP A 63 14.24 1.47 12.08
CA ASP A 63 14.21 0.16 12.79
C ASP A 63 12.82 -0.32 13.23
N GLY A 64 11.74 0.14 12.58
CA GLY A 64 10.37 -0.21 12.94
C GLY A 64 9.77 0.69 14.03
N SER A 65 10.37 1.86 14.27
CA SER A 65 9.84 2.86 15.19
C SER A 65 8.43 3.28 14.76
N SER A 66 7.46 3.09 15.67
CA SER A 66 6.04 3.33 15.39
C SER A 66 5.78 4.83 15.20
N LEU A 67 4.67 5.18 14.53
CA LEU A 67 4.20 6.58 14.40
C LEU A 67 4.25 7.35 15.71
N ALA A 68 3.99 6.67 16.84
CA ALA A 68 4.05 7.25 18.17
C ALA A 68 5.47 7.68 18.58
N SER A 69 6.50 6.89 18.25
CA SER A 69 7.90 7.23 18.58
C SER A 69 8.48 8.37 17.73
N ILE A 70 8.05 8.47 16.46
CA ILE A 70 8.42 9.56 15.56
C ILE A 70 7.72 10.87 15.97
N ALA A 71 6.48 10.78 16.47
CA ALA A 71 5.75 11.92 17.00
C ALA A 71 6.35 12.43 18.32
N ASP A 72 6.83 11.53 19.18
CA ASP A 72 7.41 11.88 20.49
C ASP A 72 8.83 12.46 20.36
N SER A 73 9.62 12.02 19.38
CA SER A 73 10.95 12.60 19.05
C SER A 73 10.91 14.04 18.51
N THR A 74 9.71 14.62 18.34
CA THR A 74 9.52 16.01 17.89
C THR A 74 9.20 16.97 19.05
N LYS A 75 9.16 16.48 20.30
CA LYS A 75 9.18 17.33 21.51
C LYS A 75 10.61 17.60 21.96
#